data_AF-A0A662A604-F1
#
_entry.id   AF-A0A662A604-F1
#
_cell.length_a   1.000
_cell.length_b   1.000
_cell.length_c   1.000
_cell.angle_alpha   90.00
_cell.angle_beta   90.00
_cell.angle_gamma   90.00
#
_symmetry.space_group_name_H-M   'P 1'
#
loop_
_entity.id
_entity.type
_entity.pdbx_description
1 polymer ?
#
loop_
_entity_poly.entity_id
_entity_poly.type
_entity_poly.pdbx_seq_one_letter_code
_entity_poly.pdbx_strand_id
1 'polypeptide(L)'
;MKNILVQIILIVLSILVSNNILSQNIYFYAQINDNSLIPTKKSTTSVRSITFKSKNSKMNTMLLKYKPKVFKQAFPTAKTPLLRKVFYIECDDKRFEEELKSEFGNKIPLVEDLCKPELLSYTPNDYNPCQTNLDLIKTKDAYNYYKNLPKVPVALTDTYFETHEDLLYLDIWGNNSYVGSSHGTHVAGLIGAITDNNTGIASVGYDTKLVGSSNWGSDNEVLLLAQAGYRVINCSWKNACSYSSIQNLLYQEIKNDWNAVVVFAAGNKSCGGGGEYCYPASYPANISVTSVTHGNNPDWHEQTPGDPNSAYQHNDAVDICAPGYNLYTTDLMGSAGTSSGNYSSGWGTSYSAPQVAGVVGVIFTINPCLTADEAVNILLNSTDNSLYGKPENAPYIGLLGKGRLDIEAAVKAAVESATLYLENQTISNNQNYNANYAIKINNVTIQNNANIILKTRKEVDINSAFEVKLGSSLMVDVDINNTIDCQ
;
A
#
# COMPACT_ATOMS: atom_id res chain seq x y z
N MET A 1 28.19 -61.35 -23.14
CA MET A 1 26.84 -60.89 -23.56
C MET A 1 26.03 -60.51 -22.33
N LYS A 2 26.15 -59.25 -21.89
CA LYS A 2 25.32 -58.51 -20.92
C LYS A 2 26.01 -57.17 -20.73
N ASN A 3 25.81 -56.26 -21.68
CA ASN A 3 26.26 -54.86 -21.61
C ASN A 3 25.51 -53.99 -22.63
N ILE A 4 24.19 -54.17 -22.71
CA ILE A 4 23.27 -53.26 -23.42
C ILE A 4 22.01 -53.19 -22.55
N LEU A 5 22.11 -52.59 -21.36
CA LEU A 5 20.92 -52.20 -20.58
C LEU A 5 21.17 -51.05 -19.59
N VAL A 6 22.37 -50.44 -19.58
CA VAL A 6 22.73 -49.37 -18.63
C VAL A 6 22.84 -47.98 -19.29
N GLN A 7 22.69 -47.89 -20.62
CA GLN A 7 22.75 -46.60 -21.35
C GLN A 7 21.40 -45.95 -21.69
N ILE A 8 20.27 -46.51 -21.24
CA ILE A 8 18.93 -45.92 -21.48
C ILE A 8 18.34 -45.25 -20.22
N ILE A 9 18.95 -45.43 -19.04
CA ILE A 9 18.45 -44.86 -17.77
C ILE A 9 19.12 -43.50 -17.42
N LEU A 10 20.12 -43.05 -18.18
CA LEU A 10 20.86 -41.81 -17.92
C LEU A 10 20.56 -40.65 -18.90
N ILE A 11 19.55 -40.78 -19.77
CA ILE A 11 19.12 -39.73 -20.73
C ILE A 11 17.66 -39.27 -20.50
N VAL A 12 16.99 -39.78 -19.45
CA VAL A 12 15.59 -39.39 -19.12
C VAL A 12 15.51 -38.52 -17.84
N LEU A 13 16.64 -38.15 -17.24
CA LEU A 13 16.69 -37.35 -16.01
C LEU A 13 17.30 -35.95 -16.21
N SER A 14 17.05 -35.32 -17.34
CA SER A 14 17.54 -33.95 -17.63
C SER A 14 16.57 -33.07 -18.42
N ILE A 15 15.26 -33.36 -18.41
CA ILE A 15 14.22 -32.40 -18.83
C ILE A 15 13.00 -32.55 -17.92
N LEU A 16 13.16 -32.17 -16.66
CA LEU A 16 12.07 -31.70 -15.82
C LEU A 16 12.51 -30.37 -15.21
N VAL A 17 12.86 -29.43 -16.10
CA VAL A 17 12.62 -28.03 -15.80
C VAL A 17 11.10 -27.95 -15.73
N SER A 18 10.57 -28.03 -14.51
CA SER A 18 9.24 -27.51 -14.23
C SER A 18 9.27 -26.07 -14.72
N ASN A 19 8.69 -25.83 -15.88
CA ASN A 19 8.25 -24.51 -16.29
C ASN A 19 7.21 -24.10 -15.24
N ASN A 20 7.67 -23.59 -14.11
CA ASN A 20 6.92 -22.61 -13.36
C ASN A 20 6.88 -21.39 -14.28
N ILE A 21 5.95 -21.43 -15.24
CA ILE A 21 5.49 -20.23 -15.90
C ILE A 21 4.92 -19.42 -14.75
N LEU A 22 5.69 -18.46 -14.28
CA LEU A 22 5.15 -17.33 -13.54
C LEU A 22 3.95 -16.85 -14.36
N SER A 23 2.75 -17.07 -13.84
CA SER A 23 1.50 -16.65 -14.45
C SER A 23 1.56 -15.14 -14.65
N GLN A 24 1.95 -14.69 -15.84
CA GLN A 24 1.80 -13.30 -16.23
C GLN A 24 0.36 -13.12 -16.69
N ASN A 25 -0.39 -12.25 -16.01
CA ASN A 25 -1.71 -11.87 -16.48
C ASN A 25 -1.59 -11.39 -17.93
N ILE A 26 -2.38 -11.97 -18.82
CA ILE A 26 -2.51 -11.53 -20.20
C ILE A 26 -3.67 -10.55 -20.32
N TYR A 27 -3.49 -9.56 -21.17
CA TYR A 27 -4.46 -8.52 -21.50
C TYR A 27 -4.64 -8.56 -23.00
N PHE A 28 -5.87 -8.54 -23.50
CA PHE A 28 -6.09 -8.53 -24.94
C PHE A 28 -7.46 -7.93 -25.29
N TYR A 29 -7.54 -7.39 -26.50
CA TYR A 29 -8.81 -7.11 -27.14
C TYR A 29 -9.28 -8.31 -27.95
N ALA A 30 -10.57 -8.62 -27.90
CA ALA A 30 -11.21 -9.59 -28.78
C ALA A 30 -12.43 -8.96 -29.45
N GLN A 31 -12.48 -8.99 -30.78
CA GLN A 31 -13.69 -8.62 -31.52
C GLN A 31 -14.65 -9.79 -31.51
N ILE A 32 -15.82 -9.66 -30.90
CA ILE A 32 -16.82 -10.74 -30.83
C ILE A 32 -18.01 -10.37 -31.70
N ASN A 33 -18.22 -11.12 -32.79
CA ASN A 33 -19.32 -10.90 -33.73
C ASN A 33 -20.60 -11.68 -33.38
N ASP A 34 -20.49 -12.72 -32.56
CA ASP A 34 -21.62 -13.57 -32.15
C ASP A 34 -22.05 -13.25 -30.71
N ASN A 35 -23.24 -12.67 -30.56
CA ASN A 35 -23.79 -12.26 -29.27
C ASN A 35 -24.01 -13.43 -28.30
N SER A 36 -24.06 -14.68 -28.77
CA SER A 36 -24.17 -15.85 -27.88
C SER A 36 -22.90 -16.12 -27.06
N LEU A 37 -21.75 -15.62 -27.53
CA LEU A 37 -20.45 -15.78 -26.90
C LEU A 37 -20.20 -14.75 -25.79
N ILE A 38 -20.88 -13.60 -25.83
CA ILE A 38 -20.67 -12.52 -24.87
C ILE A 38 -21.15 -12.96 -23.48
N PRO A 39 -20.26 -13.03 -22.48
CA PRO A 39 -20.65 -13.40 -21.13
C PRO A 39 -21.31 -12.25 -20.37
N THR A 40 -22.15 -12.61 -19.41
CA THR A 40 -22.72 -11.74 -18.39
C THR A 40 -22.10 -12.10 -17.04
N LYS A 41 -21.79 -11.09 -16.22
CA LYS A 41 -21.24 -11.26 -14.87
C LYS A 41 -22.34 -11.82 -13.97
N LYS A 42 -22.03 -12.89 -13.21
CA LYS A 42 -22.89 -13.40 -12.15
C LYS A 42 -22.14 -13.28 -10.82
N SER A 43 -22.72 -12.53 -9.89
CA SER A 43 -22.26 -12.50 -8.50
C SER A 43 -22.99 -13.59 -7.72
N THR A 44 -22.26 -14.48 -7.06
CA THR A 44 -22.84 -15.47 -6.13
C THR A 44 -22.58 -15.01 -4.70
N THR A 45 -23.63 -15.01 -3.88
CA THR A 45 -23.70 -14.44 -2.53
C THR A 45 -22.82 -15.12 -1.47
N SER A 46 -22.07 -16.17 -1.80
CA SER A 46 -21.34 -16.98 -0.81
C SER A 46 -19.83 -17.12 -1.03
N VAL A 47 -19.26 -16.57 -2.11
CA VAL A 47 -17.80 -16.52 -2.32
C VAL A 47 -17.48 -15.29 -3.18
N ARG A 48 -16.45 -14.51 -2.82
CA ARG A 48 -15.90 -13.37 -3.62
C ARG A 48 -15.31 -13.78 -4.99
N SER A 49 -15.86 -14.81 -5.65
CA SER A 49 -15.44 -15.26 -6.98
C SER A 49 -16.39 -14.71 -8.05
N ILE A 50 -15.88 -13.84 -8.92
CA ILE A 50 -16.60 -13.39 -10.11
C ILE A 50 -16.70 -14.57 -11.08
N THR A 51 -17.92 -14.93 -11.52
CA THR A 51 -18.10 -15.94 -12.55
C THR A 51 -18.84 -15.36 -13.76
N PHE A 52 -18.37 -15.71 -14.95
CA PHE A 52 -18.91 -15.26 -16.22
C PHE A 52 -19.77 -16.37 -16.83
N LYS A 53 -20.95 -16.01 -17.38
CA LYS A 53 -21.82 -16.94 -18.07
C LYS A 53 -22.30 -16.38 -19.41
N SER A 54 -22.11 -17.12 -20.49
CA SER A 54 -22.60 -16.80 -21.83
C SER A 54 -23.79 -17.71 -22.23
N LYS A 55 -24.39 -17.44 -23.39
CA LYS A 55 -25.44 -18.29 -23.96
C LYS A 55 -24.88 -19.53 -24.69
N ASN A 56 -23.56 -19.61 -24.84
CA ASN A 56 -22.87 -20.67 -25.56
C ASN A 56 -22.21 -21.67 -24.59
N SER A 57 -22.53 -22.96 -24.71
CA SER A 57 -22.04 -24.01 -23.80
C SER A 57 -20.52 -24.21 -23.85
N LYS A 58 -19.90 -24.10 -25.02
CA LYS A 58 -18.44 -24.19 -25.16
C LYS A 58 -17.75 -23.01 -24.49
N MET A 59 -18.24 -21.79 -24.72
CA MET A 59 -17.71 -20.60 -24.06
C MET A 59 -17.86 -20.70 -22.54
N ASN A 60 -18.99 -21.21 -22.02
CA ASN A 60 -19.15 -21.45 -20.58
C ASN A 60 -18.11 -22.44 -20.02
N THR A 61 -17.76 -23.47 -20.78
CA THR A 61 -16.71 -24.44 -20.41
C THR A 61 -15.35 -23.74 -20.28
N MET A 62 -15.02 -22.87 -21.23
CA MET A 62 -13.78 -22.09 -21.20
C MET A 62 -13.74 -21.08 -20.05
N LEU A 63 -14.84 -20.36 -19.80
CA LEU A 63 -14.94 -19.40 -18.70
C LEU A 63 -14.76 -20.07 -17.33
N LEU A 64 -15.25 -21.30 -17.16
CA LEU A 64 -15.03 -22.10 -15.95
C LEU A 64 -13.59 -22.61 -15.82
N LYS A 65 -12.98 -22.99 -16.94
CA LYS A 65 -11.61 -23.52 -17.01
C LYS A 65 -10.57 -22.44 -16.71
N TYR A 66 -10.68 -21.28 -17.36
CA TYR A 66 -9.66 -20.23 -17.33
C TYR A 66 -9.96 -19.08 -16.37
N LYS A 67 -11.23 -18.91 -15.96
CA LYS A 67 -11.66 -17.93 -14.95
C LYS A 67 -11.07 -16.53 -15.20
N PRO A 68 -11.35 -15.91 -16.37
CA PRO A 68 -10.85 -14.58 -16.65
C PRO A 68 -11.26 -13.62 -15.54
N LYS A 69 -10.35 -12.71 -15.17
CA LYS A 69 -10.56 -11.68 -14.14
C LYS A 69 -11.49 -10.58 -14.64
N VAL A 70 -11.30 -10.19 -15.90
CA VAL A 70 -12.09 -9.14 -16.57
C VAL A 70 -12.58 -9.65 -17.91
N PHE A 71 -13.84 -9.36 -18.22
CA PHE A 71 -14.43 -9.56 -19.55
C PHE A 71 -15.50 -8.48 -19.75
N LYS A 72 -15.17 -7.38 -20.42
CA LYS A 72 -16.07 -6.23 -20.61
C LYS A 72 -16.00 -5.65 -22.01
N GLN A 73 -17.05 -4.98 -22.46
CA GLN A 73 -17.01 -4.24 -23.73
C GLN A 73 -15.99 -3.11 -23.62
N ALA A 74 -15.02 -3.07 -24.53
CA ALA A 74 -13.89 -2.14 -24.47
C ALA A 74 -14.32 -0.70 -24.76
N PHE A 75 -15.21 -0.50 -25.74
CA PHE A 75 -15.61 0.83 -26.20
C PHE A 75 -17.14 0.97 -26.32
N PRO A 76 -17.88 0.94 -25.19
CA PRO A 76 -19.35 0.91 -25.19
C PRO A 76 -19.98 2.15 -25.85
N THR A 77 -19.31 3.30 -25.82
CA THR A 77 -19.80 4.58 -26.36
C THR A 77 -19.29 4.90 -27.77
N ALA A 78 -18.43 4.06 -28.36
CA ALA A 78 -17.83 4.35 -29.66
C ALA A 78 -18.89 4.49 -30.75
N LYS A 79 -18.72 5.45 -31.66
CA LYS A 79 -19.60 5.59 -32.84
C LYS A 79 -19.22 4.61 -33.95
N THR A 80 -17.95 4.21 -34.01
CA THR A 80 -17.43 3.25 -34.98
C THR A 80 -18.04 1.86 -34.73
N PRO A 81 -18.74 1.24 -35.71
CA PRO A 81 -19.42 -0.04 -35.51
C PRO A 81 -18.51 -1.19 -35.08
N LEU A 82 -17.27 -1.21 -35.56
CA LEU A 82 -16.27 -2.21 -35.18
C LEU A 82 -15.94 -2.13 -33.68
N LEU A 83 -15.66 -0.93 -33.17
CA LEU A 83 -15.26 -0.72 -31.78
C LEU A 83 -16.36 -1.14 -30.79
N ARG A 84 -17.64 -1.03 -31.17
CA ARG A 84 -18.77 -1.55 -30.37
C ARG A 84 -18.76 -3.08 -30.22
N LYS A 85 -17.99 -3.81 -31.01
CA LYS A 85 -17.86 -5.27 -30.93
C LYS A 85 -16.57 -5.74 -30.25
N VAL A 86 -15.75 -4.80 -29.76
CA VAL A 86 -14.48 -5.12 -29.11
C VAL A 86 -14.68 -5.30 -27.61
N PHE A 87 -14.09 -6.35 -27.06
CA PHE A 87 -14.11 -6.69 -25.64
C PHE A 87 -12.69 -6.70 -25.09
N TYR A 88 -12.51 -6.11 -23.91
CA TYR A 88 -11.29 -6.17 -23.14
C TYR A 88 -11.34 -7.35 -22.17
N ILE A 89 -10.30 -8.17 -22.19
CA ILE A 89 -10.21 -9.40 -21.42
C ILE A 89 -8.89 -9.43 -20.64
N GLU A 90 -8.97 -9.77 -19.35
CA GLU A 90 -7.82 -10.05 -18.48
C GLU A 90 -7.91 -11.50 -17.98
N CYS A 91 -6.84 -12.28 -18.15
CA CYS A 91 -6.79 -13.67 -17.75
C CYS A 91 -5.38 -14.07 -17.28
N ASP A 92 -5.28 -15.02 -16.37
CA ASP A 92 -3.99 -15.48 -15.82
C ASP A 92 -3.33 -16.55 -16.70
N ASP A 93 -3.97 -16.91 -17.80
CA ASP A 93 -3.59 -18.03 -18.63
C ASP A 93 -3.70 -17.70 -20.11
N LYS A 94 -2.54 -17.66 -20.79
CA LYS A 94 -2.45 -17.35 -22.23
C LYS A 94 -3.24 -18.33 -23.10
N ARG A 95 -3.42 -19.56 -22.64
CA ARG A 95 -4.18 -20.59 -23.37
C ARG A 95 -5.65 -20.21 -23.55
N PHE A 96 -6.19 -19.30 -22.73
CA PHE A 96 -7.56 -18.82 -22.91
C PHE A 96 -7.73 -18.09 -24.24
N GLU A 97 -6.79 -17.21 -24.58
CA GLU A 97 -6.77 -16.46 -25.82
C GLU A 97 -6.61 -17.39 -27.05
N GLU A 98 -5.69 -18.35 -26.96
CA GLU A 98 -5.44 -19.36 -28.01
C GLU A 98 -6.67 -20.23 -28.26
N GLU A 99 -7.33 -20.69 -27.20
CA GLU A 99 -8.53 -21.51 -27.29
C GLU A 99 -9.72 -20.70 -27.84
N LEU A 100 -9.81 -19.39 -27.53
CA LEU A 100 -10.84 -18.50 -28.12
C LEU A 100 -10.68 -18.38 -29.64
N LYS A 101 -9.44 -18.21 -30.11
CA LYS A 101 -9.11 -18.14 -31.54
C LYS A 101 -9.44 -19.45 -32.26
N SER A 102 -9.02 -20.58 -31.70
CA SER A 102 -9.19 -21.90 -32.34
C SER A 102 -10.64 -22.38 -32.37
N GLU A 103 -11.39 -22.23 -31.28
CA GLU A 103 -12.78 -22.71 -31.20
C GLU A 103 -13.79 -21.78 -31.90
N PHE A 104 -13.51 -20.47 -31.94
CA PHE A 104 -14.45 -19.46 -32.41
C PHE A 104 -13.95 -18.58 -33.55
N GLY A 105 -12.88 -18.94 -34.26
CA GLY A 105 -12.17 -18.07 -35.22
C GLY A 105 -13.03 -17.16 -36.11
N ASN A 106 -14.03 -17.69 -36.83
CA ASN A 106 -14.90 -16.87 -37.68
C ASN A 106 -15.83 -15.90 -36.90
N LYS A 107 -16.09 -16.20 -35.62
CA LYS A 107 -16.90 -15.41 -34.70
C LYS A 107 -16.06 -14.44 -33.86
N ILE A 108 -14.76 -14.71 -33.73
CA ILE A 108 -13.77 -13.85 -33.08
C ILE A 108 -12.63 -13.56 -34.08
N PRO A 109 -12.89 -12.74 -35.11
CA PRO A 109 -11.97 -12.58 -36.23
C PRO A 109 -10.71 -11.76 -35.88
N LEU A 110 -10.72 -11.05 -34.75
CA LEU A 110 -9.60 -10.25 -34.29
C LEU A 110 -9.38 -10.50 -32.81
N VAL A 111 -8.14 -10.78 -32.47
CA VAL A 111 -7.63 -10.77 -31.11
C VAL A 111 -6.28 -10.09 -31.13
N GLU A 112 -6.12 -9.07 -30.30
CA GLU A 112 -4.94 -8.21 -30.25
C GLU A 112 -4.40 -8.19 -28.83
N ASP A 113 -3.19 -8.74 -28.65
CA ASP A 113 -2.49 -8.77 -27.37
C ASP A 113 -2.21 -7.32 -26.94
N LEU A 114 -2.53 -7.01 -25.69
CA LEU A 114 -2.22 -5.76 -25.06
C LEU A 114 -1.04 -5.95 -24.13
N CYS A 115 -0.11 -5.00 -24.18
CA CYS A 115 0.82 -4.84 -23.07
C CYS A 115 0.00 -4.48 -21.82
N LYS A 116 0.40 -5.01 -20.67
CA LYS A 116 -0.07 -4.48 -19.38
C LYS A 116 0.13 -2.96 -19.42
N PRO A 117 -0.88 -2.13 -19.13
CA PRO A 117 -0.60 -0.72 -18.87
C PRO A 117 0.31 -0.67 -17.66
N GLU A 118 1.61 -0.49 -17.90
CA GLU A 118 2.54 -0.12 -16.86
C GLU A 118 2.20 1.31 -16.48
N LEU A 119 1.77 1.51 -15.23
CA LEU A 119 2.05 2.77 -14.58
C LEU A 119 3.57 2.90 -14.67
N LEU A 120 4.07 3.81 -15.51
CA LEU A 120 5.49 4.15 -15.52
C LEU A 120 5.86 4.39 -14.06
N SER A 121 6.73 3.55 -13.50
CA SER A 121 7.20 3.66 -12.12
C SER A 121 7.71 5.08 -11.94
N TYR A 122 6.95 5.88 -11.19
CA TYR A 122 7.28 7.27 -11.00
C TYR A 122 8.50 7.32 -10.08
N THR A 123 9.62 7.77 -10.64
CA THR A 123 10.86 7.94 -9.91
C THR A 123 10.99 9.43 -9.60
N PRO A 124 10.95 9.82 -8.31
CA PRO A 124 11.22 11.19 -7.90
C PRO A 124 12.56 11.69 -8.43
N ASN A 125 12.66 12.98 -8.72
CA ASN A 125 13.89 13.61 -9.21
C ASN A 125 15.05 13.65 -8.19
N ASP A 126 14.73 13.42 -6.91
CA ASP A 126 15.60 13.37 -5.74
C ASP A 126 15.74 11.95 -5.17
N TYR A 127 15.26 10.92 -5.88
CA TYR A 127 15.49 9.54 -5.49
C TYR A 127 16.98 9.24 -5.44
N ASN A 128 17.51 9.03 -4.24
CA ASN A 128 18.93 8.75 -4.05
C ASN A 128 19.19 7.23 -4.17
N PRO A 129 20.22 6.78 -4.92
CA PRO A 129 20.57 5.36 -5.03
C PRO A 129 20.84 4.65 -3.69
N CYS A 130 21.14 5.40 -2.62
CA CYS A 130 21.29 4.87 -1.27
C CYS A 130 19.94 4.52 -0.60
N GLN A 131 18.79 4.93 -1.16
CA GLN A 131 17.45 4.71 -0.60
C GLN A 131 16.78 3.44 -1.12
N THR A 132 17.55 2.36 -1.27
CA THR A 132 17.00 1.06 -1.70
C THR A 132 15.99 0.46 -0.71
N ASN A 133 15.83 1.05 0.49
CA ASN A 133 14.72 0.77 1.38
C ASN A 133 13.36 1.11 0.75
N LEU A 134 13.26 2.20 -0.01
CA LEU A 134 12.03 2.60 -0.69
C LEU A 134 11.69 1.65 -1.84
N ASP A 135 12.70 1.12 -2.53
CA ASP A 135 12.50 0.07 -3.54
C ASP A 135 11.98 -1.21 -2.88
N LEU A 136 12.56 -1.62 -1.74
CA LEU A 136 12.17 -2.84 -1.03
C LEU A 136 10.71 -2.80 -0.56
N ILE A 137 10.24 -1.66 -0.07
CA ILE A 137 8.85 -1.50 0.38
C ILE A 137 7.90 -1.08 -0.73
N LYS A 138 8.38 -0.90 -1.97
CA LYS A 138 7.62 -0.54 -3.19
C LYS A 138 7.01 0.87 -3.17
N THR A 139 7.74 1.85 -2.65
CA THR A 139 7.25 3.24 -2.56
C THR A 139 6.98 3.88 -3.93
N LYS A 140 7.84 3.62 -4.93
CA LYS A 140 7.70 4.21 -6.27
C LYS A 140 6.39 3.84 -6.95
N ASP A 141 5.94 2.60 -6.75
CA ASP A 141 4.68 2.09 -7.30
C ASP A 141 3.46 2.72 -6.60
N ALA A 142 3.64 3.21 -5.37
CA ALA A 142 2.57 3.80 -4.57
C ALA A 142 2.35 5.31 -4.85
N TYR A 143 3.37 6.06 -5.25
CA TYR A 143 3.28 7.53 -5.35
C TYR A 143 2.13 8.04 -6.21
N ASN A 144 1.85 7.39 -7.34
CA ASN A 144 0.81 7.87 -8.28
C ASN A 144 -0.61 7.89 -7.68
N TYR A 145 -0.83 7.15 -6.59
CA TYR A 145 -2.10 7.13 -5.89
C TYR A 145 -2.30 8.36 -5.01
N TYR A 146 -1.25 8.86 -4.33
CA TYR A 146 -1.41 9.86 -3.27
C TYR A 146 -0.58 11.14 -3.40
N LYS A 147 0.40 11.20 -4.32
CA LYS A 147 1.34 12.34 -4.42
C LYS A 147 0.66 13.70 -4.57
N ASN A 148 -0.49 13.77 -5.24
CA ASN A 148 -1.22 15.03 -5.42
C ASN A 148 -2.32 15.27 -4.37
N LEU A 149 -2.65 14.28 -3.53
CA LEU A 149 -3.71 14.41 -2.52
C LEU A 149 -3.27 15.32 -1.37
N PRO A 150 -4.19 16.04 -0.70
CA PRO A 150 -3.88 16.81 0.49
C PRO A 150 -3.46 15.86 1.61
N LYS A 151 -2.20 15.96 2.04
CA LYS A 151 -1.60 15.04 3.01
C LYS A 151 -2.17 15.25 4.41
N VAL A 152 -2.42 14.14 5.12
CA VAL A 152 -2.65 14.13 6.56
C VAL A 152 -1.30 14.31 7.26
N PRO A 153 -1.13 15.33 8.13
CA PRO A 153 0.12 15.55 8.85
C PRO A 153 0.47 14.38 9.78
N VAL A 154 1.77 14.15 9.97
CA VAL A 154 2.28 13.15 10.92
C VAL A 154 3.00 13.88 12.05
N ALA A 155 2.57 13.63 13.28
CA ALA A 155 3.27 14.10 14.46
C ALA A 155 4.39 13.13 14.83
N LEU A 156 5.44 13.64 15.48
CA LEU A 156 6.52 12.82 16.00
C LEU A 156 7.09 13.41 17.29
N THR A 157 7.35 12.54 18.26
CA THR A 157 8.04 12.90 19.51
C THR A 157 9.44 12.33 19.46
N ASP A 158 10.44 13.21 19.43
CA ASP A 158 11.85 12.83 19.31
C ASP A 158 12.74 13.92 19.92
N THR A 159 14.05 13.87 19.67
CA THR A 159 15.06 14.81 20.14
C THR A 159 14.92 16.19 19.47
N TYR A 160 15.96 16.68 18.81
CA TYR A 160 15.95 17.99 18.17
C TYR A 160 15.44 17.89 16.73
N PHE A 161 14.65 18.89 16.32
CA PHE A 161 14.16 19.04 14.96
C PHE A 161 14.77 20.30 14.32
N GLU A 162 15.61 20.13 13.32
CA GLU A 162 16.18 21.27 12.59
C GLU A 162 15.27 21.70 11.44
N THR A 163 15.18 23.01 11.21
CA THR A 163 14.67 23.53 9.94
C THR A 163 15.63 23.15 8.83
N HIS A 164 15.17 22.30 7.91
CA HIS A 164 15.99 21.64 6.91
C HIS A 164 15.42 21.91 5.51
N GLU A 165 16.24 22.00 4.45
CA GLU A 165 15.74 22.30 3.10
C GLU A 165 14.74 21.28 2.55
N ASP A 166 14.78 20.08 3.13
CA ASP A 166 13.99 18.92 2.70
C ASP A 166 12.86 18.56 3.68
N LEU A 167 12.53 19.41 4.66
CA LEU A 167 11.48 19.11 5.66
C LEU A 167 10.46 20.24 5.76
N LEU A 168 9.17 19.87 5.90
CA LEU A 168 8.07 20.80 6.13
C LEU A 168 7.45 20.59 7.50
N TYR A 169 7.76 21.47 8.44
CA TYR A 169 7.09 21.50 9.75
C TYR A 169 5.88 22.43 9.72
N LEU A 170 4.73 21.95 10.18
CA LEU A 170 3.59 22.80 10.54
C LEU A 170 3.85 23.52 11.86
N ASP A 171 4.45 22.81 12.81
CA ASP A 171 4.75 23.30 14.15
C ASP A 171 5.85 22.44 14.80
N ILE A 172 6.52 23.01 15.79
CA ILE A 172 7.46 22.29 16.66
C ILE A 172 7.12 22.64 18.11
N TRP A 173 6.60 21.66 18.84
CA TRP A 173 6.14 21.80 20.21
C TRP A 173 7.28 21.73 21.22
N GLY A 174 7.09 22.46 22.32
CA GLY A 174 8.02 22.51 23.44
C GLY A 174 9.27 23.34 23.15
N ASN A 175 10.27 23.19 24.03
CA ASN A 175 11.55 23.84 23.86
C ASN A 175 12.48 22.97 23.02
N ASN A 176 12.47 23.19 21.70
CA ASN A 176 13.29 22.49 20.71
C ASN A 176 14.78 22.88 20.82
N SER A 177 15.40 22.57 21.96
CA SER A 177 16.81 22.80 22.22
C SER A 177 17.63 21.60 21.75
N TYR A 178 18.76 21.87 21.10
CA TYR A 178 19.67 20.81 20.68
C TYR A 178 20.29 20.11 21.90
N VAL A 179 20.07 18.79 21.99
CA VAL A 179 20.53 17.94 23.11
C VAL A 179 21.71 17.05 22.72
N GLY A 180 22.48 17.42 21.68
CA GLY A 180 23.62 16.62 21.21
C GLY A 180 23.21 15.39 20.39
N SER A 181 22.02 15.40 19.78
CA SER A 181 21.50 14.32 18.94
C SER A 181 20.76 14.86 17.72
N SER A 182 21.11 14.35 16.53
CA SER A 182 20.44 14.61 15.25
C SER A 182 19.23 13.70 14.99
N HIS A 183 18.90 12.83 15.94
CA HIS A 183 17.97 11.71 15.74
C HIS A 183 16.56 12.17 15.32
N GLY A 184 16.05 13.28 15.86
CA GLY A 184 14.74 13.80 15.49
C GLY A 184 14.67 14.24 14.03
N THR A 185 15.67 15.00 13.57
CA THR A 185 15.83 15.36 12.16
C THR A 185 15.99 14.13 11.26
N HIS A 186 16.72 13.09 11.68
CA HIS A 186 16.86 11.84 10.91
C HIS A 186 15.51 11.12 10.74
N VAL A 187 14.75 11.00 11.83
CA VAL A 187 13.43 10.36 11.87
C VAL A 187 12.44 11.13 10.99
N ALA A 188 12.45 12.47 11.04
CA ALA A 188 11.60 13.33 10.23
C ALA A 188 11.75 13.07 8.72
N GLY A 189 12.98 12.95 8.21
CA GLY A 189 13.24 12.69 6.79
C GLY A 189 12.67 11.37 6.28
N LEU A 190 12.68 10.33 7.13
CA LEU A 190 12.11 9.02 6.79
C LEU A 190 10.58 9.04 6.73
N ILE A 191 9.92 9.99 7.41
CA ILE A 191 8.47 10.16 7.36
C ILE A 191 8.08 10.95 6.12
N GLY A 192 8.64 12.15 5.94
CA GLY A 192 8.05 13.18 5.08
C GLY A 192 9.04 14.16 4.45
N ALA A 193 10.27 13.73 4.13
CA ALA A 193 11.16 14.54 3.30
C ALA A 193 10.50 14.90 1.96
N ILE A 194 10.68 16.14 1.49
CA ILE A 194 9.96 16.75 0.36
C ILE A 194 10.41 16.12 -0.96
N THR A 195 9.70 15.07 -1.34
CA THR A 195 9.97 14.29 -2.55
C THR A 195 9.63 15.07 -3.82
N ASP A 196 10.46 14.90 -4.84
CA ASP A 196 10.45 15.57 -6.13
C ASP A 196 10.84 17.06 -6.11
N ASN A 197 11.66 17.50 -5.14
CA ASN A 197 12.10 18.90 -5.01
C ASN A 197 13.47 19.22 -5.66
N ASN A 198 14.11 18.25 -6.33
CA ASN A 198 15.46 18.26 -6.91
C ASN A 198 16.62 18.28 -5.91
N THR A 199 16.36 18.00 -4.63
CA THR A 199 17.32 18.10 -3.54
C THR A 199 17.19 16.90 -2.61
N GLY A 200 18.30 16.44 -2.03
CA GLY A 200 18.22 15.53 -0.89
C GLY A 200 17.71 14.14 -1.21
N ILE A 201 16.54 13.81 -0.67
CA ILE A 201 16.02 12.45 -0.57
C ILE A 201 14.51 12.36 -0.84
N ALA A 202 14.04 11.17 -1.22
CA ALA A 202 12.61 10.85 -1.25
C ALA A 202 12.13 10.27 0.09
N SER A 203 10.82 10.33 0.37
CA SER A 203 10.20 9.75 1.57
C SER A 203 8.94 8.97 1.26
N VAL A 204 8.49 8.14 2.20
CA VAL A 204 7.19 7.45 2.09
C VAL A 204 6.02 8.42 2.14
N GLY A 205 6.12 9.52 2.90
CA GLY A 205 5.08 10.54 3.01
C GLY A 205 5.02 11.49 1.82
N TYR A 206 5.99 11.43 0.90
CA TYR A 206 6.16 12.33 -0.24
C TYR A 206 6.38 13.79 0.18
N ASP A 207 5.37 14.52 0.62
CA ASP A 207 5.47 15.91 1.10
C ASP A 207 4.59 16.12 2.35
N THR A 208 4.33 15.04 3.08
CA THR A 208 3.58 15.06 4.34
C THR A 208 4.21 16.04 5.32
N LYS A 209 3.39 16.98 5.77
CA LYS A 209 3.82 17.95 6.78
C LYS A 209 3.98 17.29 8.15
N LEU A 210 4.95 17.78 8.90
CA LEU A 210 5.37 17.20 10.17
C LEU A 210 5.00 18.11 11.34
N VAL A 211 4.74 17.51 12.49
CA VAL A 211 4.62 18.22 13.77
C VAL A 211 5.57 17.58 14.76
N GLY A 212 6.69 18.25 14.99
CA GLY A 212 7.70 17.76 15.94
C GLY A 212 7.33 18.12 17.37
N SER A 213 7.66 17.26 18.32
CA SER A 213 7.73 17.63 19.73
C SER A 213 9.01 17.09 20.34
N SER A 214 9.81 18.00 20.90
CA SER A 214 11.10 17.69 21.52
C SER A 214 10.97 17.08 22.92
N ASN A 215 9.73 16.90 23.42
CA ASN A 215 9.42 16.31 24.72
C ASN A 215 9.33 14.77 24.64
N TRP A 216 10.32 14.14 24.02
CA TRP A 216 10.39 12.68 23.86
C TRP A 216 10.44 11.94 25.20
N GLY A 217 9.96 10.69 25.23
CA GLY A 217 9.88 9.89 26.46
C GLY A 217 8.66 10.19 27.34
N SER A 218 7.89 11.24 27.03
CA SER A 218 6.69 11.65 27.75
C SER A 218 5.42 11.06 27.13
N ASP A 219 4.77 10.12 27.82
CA ASP A 219 3.49 9.55 27.33
C ASP A 219 2.39 10.61 27.28
N ASN A 220 2.43 11.61 28.17
CA ASN A 220 1.48 12.72 28.17
C ASN A 220 1.64 13.62 26.92
N GLU A 221 2.85 13.74 26.37
CA GLU A 221 3.05 14.48 25.12
C GLU A 221 2.32 13.79 23.96
N VAL A 222 2.36 12.46 23.90
CA VAL A 222 1.65 11.67 22.89
C VAL A 222 0.14 11.88 23.01
N LEU A 223 -0.39 11.91 24.25
CA LEU A 223 -1.80 12.23 24.48
C LEU A 223 -2.16 13.63 24.00
N LEU A 224 -1.36 14.65 24.31
CA LEU A 224 -1.62 16.03 23.90
C LEU A 224 -1.63 16.18 22.37
N LEU A 225 -0.73 15.49 21.66
CA LEU A 225 -0.73 15.47 20.19
C LEU A 225 -2.01 14.82 19.64
N ALA A 226 -2.47 13.71 20.23
CA ALA A 226 -3.72 13.07 19.84
C ALA A 226 -4.93 13.99 20.12
N GLN A 227 -4.95 14.66 21.27
CA GLN A 227 -5.98 15.64 21.66
C GLN A 227 -6.03 16.86 20.75
N ALA A 228 -4.90 17.25 20.16
CA ALA A 228 -4.84 18.28 19.14
C ALA A 228 -5.32 17.81 17.75
N GLY A 229 -5.69 16.53 17.60
CA GLY A 229 -6.26 15.96 16.38
C GLY A 229 -5.25 15.33 15.43
N TYR A 230 -3.99 15.14 15.85
CA TYR A 230 -3.02 14.43 15.02
C TYR A 230 -3.32 12.93 15.01
N ARG A 231 -3.64 12.43 13.81
CA ARG A 231 -4.09 11.05 13.60
C ARG A 231 -2.97 10.02 13.60
N VAL A 232 -1.73 10.46 13.44
CA VAL A 232 -0.54 9.59 13.39
C VAL A 232 0.55 10.21 14.22
N ILE A 233 1.11 9.43 15.14
CA ILE A 233 2.18 9.89 16.03
C ILE A 233 3.31 8.86 16.01
N ASN A 234 4.49 9.25 15.50
CA ASN A 234 5.70 8.43 15.57
C ASN A 234 6.45 8.67 16.87
N CYS A 235 6.89 7.58 17.52
CA CYS A 235 7.68 7.60 18.73
C CYS A 235 8.88 6.65 18.57
N SER A 236 10.05 7.21 18.31
CA SER A 236 11.28 6.43 18.12
C SER A 236 12.09 6.26 19.42
N TRP A 237 11.40 6.09 20.55
CA TRP A 237 11.96 5.98 21.89
C TRP A 237 11.21 4.93 22.72
N LYS A 238 11.77 4.60 23.88
CA LYS A 238 11.10 3.83 24.94
C LYS A 238 11.30 4.53 26.29
N ASN A 239 10.47 4.21 27.27
CA ASN A 239 10.65 4.72 28.64
C ASN A 239 10.52 3.63 29.72
N ALA A 240 10.17 2.39 29.37
CA ALA A 240 10.06 1.30 30.33
C ALA A 240 10.44 -0.08 29.74
N CYS A 241 10.80 -1.01 30.63
CA CYS A 241 11.04 -2.43 30.33
C CYS A 241 10.06 -3.35 31.07
N SER A 242 9.00 -2.79 31.65
CA SER A 242 7.99 -3.51 32.42
C SER A 242 6.61 -2.98 32.07
N TYR A 243 5.63 -3.88 32.02
CA TYR A 243 4.24 -3.54 31.75
C TYR A 243 3.66 -2.60 32.81
N SER A 244 2.91 -1.59 32.36
CA SER A 244 2.10 -0.71 33.21
C SER A 244 0.65 -0.71 32.74
N SER A 245 -0.28 -1.06 33.63
CA SER A 245 -1.72 -1.00 33.31
C SER A 245 -2.21 0.42 33.05
N ILE A 246 -1.56 1.44 33.63
CA ILE A 246 -1.91 2.85 33.43
C ILE A 246 -1.52 3.30 32.03
N GLN A 247 -0.28 3.03 31.61
CA GLN A 247 0.16 3.36 30.24
C GLN A 247 -0.64 2.55 29.20
N ASN A 248 -0.94 1.28 29.45
CA ASN A 248 -1.78 0.50 28.55
C ASN A 248 -3.18 1.13 28.36
N LEU A 249 -3.83 1.58 29.45
CA LEU A 249 -5.11 2.28 29.36
C LEU A 249 -4.99 3.62 28.60
N LEU A 250 -3.92 4.36 28.82
CA LEU A 250 -3.64 5.61 28.10
C LEU A 250 -3.57 5.40 26.58
N TYR A 251 -2.81 4.40 26.12
CA TYR A 251 -2.70 4.14 24.67
C TYR A 251 -3.99 3.59 24.07
N GLN A 252 -4.81 2.88 24.86
CA GLN A 252 -6.17 2.51 24.44
C GLN A 252 -7.06 3.74 24.26
N GLU A 253 -6.99 4.73 25.15
CA GLU A 253 -7.73 6.00 25.02
C GLU A 253 -7.29 6.78 23.78
N ILE A 254 -5.97 6.93 23.56
CA ILE A 254 -5.42 7.61 22.37
C ILE A 254 -5.97 6.99 21.08
N LYS A 255 -6.04 5.65 21.02
CA LYS A 255 -6.56 4.95 19.86
C LYS A 255 -8.07 5.09 19.69
N ASN A 256 -8.83 4.83 20.75
CA ASN A 256 -10.29 4.66 20.67
C ASN A 256 -11.04 6.00 20.71
N ASP A 257 -10.58 6.93 21.53
CA ASP A 257 -11.32 8.17 21.82
C ASP A 257 -10.80 9.33 20.98
N TRP A 258 -9.50 9.32 20.66
CA TRP A 258 -8.84 10.35 19.83
C TRP A 258 -8.59 9.90 18.39
N ASN A 259 -8.94 8.65 18.05
CA ASN A 259 -8.84 8.09 16.69
C ASN A 259 -7.43 8.24 16.08
N ALA A 260 -6.40 8.12 16.92
CA ALA A 260 -5.00 8.31 16.58
C ALA A 260 -4.23 6.98 16.62
N VAL A 261 -3.36 6.78 15.62
CA VAL A 261 -2.47 5.63 15.53
C VAL A 261 -1.10 6.04 16.05
N VAL A 262 -0.60 5.35 17.07
CA VAL A 262 0.75 5.57 17.61
C VAL A 262 1.68 4.47 17.15
N VAL A 263 2.78 4.86 16.53
CA VAL A 263 3.78 3.96 15.96
C VAL A 263 5.06 4.07 16.78
N PHE A 264 5.51 2.95 17.33
CA PHE A 264 6.71 2.87 18.15
C PHE A 264 7.80 2.03 17.49
N ALA A 265 9.04 2.48 17.66
CA ALA A 265 10.20 1.64 17.46
C ALA A 265 10.22 0.49 18.50
N ALA A 266 10.33 -0.76 18.06
CA ALA A 266 10.23 -1.92 18.95
C ALA A 266 11.38 -2.01 19.97
N GLY A 267 12.55 -1.45 19.67
CA GLY A 267 13.69 -1.35 20.58
C GLY A 267 14.97 -1.94 19.99
N ASN A 268 16.09 -1.56 20.61
CA ASN A 268 17.44 -1.97 20.20
C ASN A 268 18.09 -2.86 21.27
N LYS A 269 17.36 -3.87 21.80
CA LYS A 269 17.81 -4.81 22.85
C LYS A 269 18.11 -4.17 24.21
N SER A 270 17.56 -2.98 24.46
CA SER A 270 17.87 -2.18 25.64
C SER A 270 17.12 -2.60 26.91
N CYS A 271 16.30 -3.66 26.85
CA CYS A 271 15.57 -4.25 27.98
C CYS A 271 16.06 -5.65 28.38
N GLY A 272 17.30 -6.00 28.05
CA GLY A 272 17.91 -7.28 28.43
C GLY A 272 18.06 -8.29 27.28
N GLY A 273 17.55 -7.98 26.09
CA GLY A 273 17.72 -8.80 24.89
C GLY A 273 16.75 -8.43 23.77
N GLY A 274 16.92 -9.05 22.60
CA GLY A 274 16.02 -8.86 21.44
C GLY A 274 14.66 -9.52 21.63
N GLY A 275 14.60 -10.60 22.41
CA GLY A 275 13.37 -11.32 22.74
C GLY A 275 12.49 -10.66 23.82
N GLU A 276 12.98 -9.61 24.47
CA GLU A 276 12.28 -8.96 25.60
C GLU A 276 11.19 -7.99 25.13
N TYR A 277 10.38 -7.47 26.05
CA TYR A 277 9.41 -6.41 25.73
C TYR A 277 9.99 -5.02 26.03
N CYS A 278 9.72 -4.06 25.15
CA CYS A 278 10.01 -2.64 25.37
C CYS A 278 8.68 -1.88 25.39
N TYR A 279 8.48 -1.03 26.39
CA TYR A 279 7.28 -0.22 26.51
C TYR A 279 7.61 1.25 26.24
N PRO A 280 6.77 1.98 25.50
CA PRO A 280 5.38 1.62 25.16
C PRO A 280 5.12 0.75 23.92
N ALA A 281 6.16 0.37 23.16
CA ALA A 281 5.99 -0.34 21.89
C ALA A 281 5.15 -1.62 22.01
N SER A 282 5.36 -2.43 23.06
CA SER A 282 4.68 -3.72 23.26
C SER A 282 3.23 -3.62 23.77
N TYR A 283 2.62 -2.44 23.86
CA TYR A 283 1.19 -2.33 24.17
C TYR A 283 0.32 -2.62 22.93
N PRO A 284 -0.73 -3.44 23.02
CA PRO A 284 -1.57 -3.82 21.85
C PRO A 284 -2.29 -2.66 21.13
N ALA A 285 -2.41 -1.50 21.77
CA ALA A 285 -3.01 -0.31 21.15
C ALA A 285 -2.02 0.43 20.22
N ASN A 286 -0.72 0.17 20.35
CA ASN A 286 0.33 0.77 19.55
C ASN A 286 0.73 -0.16 18.39
N ILE A 287 1.44 0.39 17.41
CA ILE A 287 2.14 -0.41 16.39
C ILE A 287 3.60 -0.55 16.79
N SER A 288 4.05 -1.76 17.09
CA SER A 288 5.44 -2.09 17.38
C SER A 288 6.19 -2.47 16.10
N VAL A 289 7.22 -1.70 15.76
CA VAL A 289 7.95 -1.85 14.49
C VAL A 289 9.38 -2.33 14.71
N THR A 290 9.70 -3.52 14.16
CA THR A 290 11.08 -4.02 14.11
C THR A 290 11.76 -3.75 12.76
N SER A 291 13.02 -4.15 12.63
CA SER A 291 13.85 -3.93 11.47
C SER A 291 14.04 -5.16 10.60
N VAL A 292 14.31 -4.89 9.32
CA VAL A 292 15.00 -5.79 8.41
C VAL A 292 16.00 -5.01 7.55
N THR A 293 16.93 -5.71 6.92
CA THR A 293 17.89 -5.15 5.97
C THR A 293 17.26 -4.86 4.60
N HIS A 294 17.94 -4.03 3.80
CA HIS A 294 17.59 -3.73 2.41
C HIS A 294 18.83 -3.80 1.49
N GLY A 295 18.66 -3.48 0.21
CA GLY A 295 19.75 -3.53 -0.78
C GLY A 295 20.11 -4.96 -1.18
N ASN A 296 21.39 -5.32 -1.13
CA ASN A 296 21.89 -6.62 -1.61
C ASN A 296 21.37 -7.81 -0.81
N ASN A 297 20.99 -7.58 0.45
CA ASN A 297 20.53 -8.60 1.37
C ASN A 297 19.15 -8.19 1.90
N PRO A 298 18.09 -8.20 1.09
CA PRO A 298 16.79 -7.71 1.53
C PRO A 298 16.14 -8.69 2.52
N ASP A 299 15.45 -8.13 3.50
CA ASP A 299 14.61 -8.83 4.48
C ASP A 299 15.33 -9.70 5.50
N TRP A 300 16.64 -9.57 5.72
CA TRP A 300 17.26 -10.24 6.85
C TRP A 300 16.99 -9.46 8.13
N HIS A 301 16.56 -10.17 9.18
CA HIS A 301 16.42 -9.55 10.49
C HIS A 301 17.78 -9.32 11.15
N GLU A 302 18.71 -10.26 10.97
CA GLU A 302 20.11 -10.09 11.35
C GLU A 302 20.84 -9.26 10.30
N GLN A 303 21.53 -8.18 10.71
CA GLN A 303 22.39 -7.42 9.80
C GLN A 303 23.51 -8.29 9.21
N THR A 304 24.03 -9.20 10.03
CA THR A 304 25.06 -10.17 9.66
C THR A 304 24.47 -11.57 9.82
N PRO A 305 24.26 -12.34 8.73
CA PRO A 305 23.68 -13.67 8.82
C PRO A 305 24.43 -14.61 9.76
N GLY A 306 23.70 -15.27 10.63
CA GLY A 306 24.23 -16.17 11.65
C GLY A 306 24.76 -15.46 12.90
N ASP A 307 24.62 -14.13 13.00
CA ASP A 307 24.92 -13.38 14.22
C ASP A 307 23.63 -12.81 14.84
N PRO A 308 23.03 -13.51 15.82
CA PRO A 308 21.82 -13.05 16.48
C PRO A 308 22.04 -11.76 17.29
N ASN A 309 23.29 -11.37 17.57
CA ASN A 309 23.57 -10.08 18.20
C ASN A 309 23.43 -8.91 17.22
N SER A 310 23.32 -9.17 15.92
CA SER A 310 23.10 -8.13 14.92
C SER A 310 21.61 -7.83 14.67
N ALA A 311 20.71 -8.67 15.20
CA ALA A 311 19.27 -8.45 15.19
C ALA A 311 18.82 -7.36 16.20
N TYR A 312 17.71 -6.69 15.91
CA TYR A 312 17.01 -5.81 16.86
C TYR A 312 15.87 -6.53 17.59
N GLN A 313 14.91 -5.81 18.17
CA GLN A 313 13.82 -6.41 18.95
C GLN A 313 12.95 -7.35 18.11
N HIS A 314 12.66 -8.54 18.60
CA HIS A 314 11.78 -9.52 17.96
C HIS A 314 11.04 -10.29 19.04
N ASN A 315 9.72 -10.18 19.08
CA ASN A 315 8.87 -10.88 20.03
C ASN A 315 7.45 -10.96 19.46
N ASP A 316 6.55 -11.60 20.18
CA ASP A 316 5.14 -11.77 19.80
C ASP A 316 4.30 -10.48 19.90
N ALA A 317 4.84 -9.40 20.46
CA ALA A 317 4.24 -8.07 20.49
C ALA A 317 4.76 -7.15 19.37
N VAL A 318 5.59 -7.65 18.44
CA VAL A 318 5.93 -6.93 17.21
C VAL A 318 4.80 -7.10 16.20
N ASP A 319 4.32 -6.00 15.61
CA ASP A 319 3.20 -6.02 14.67
C ASP A 319 3.65 -6.10 13.21
N ILE A 320 4.78 -5.46 12.89
CA ILE A 320 5.30 -5.29 11.53
C ILE A 320 6.81 -5.07 11.55
N CYS A 321 7.50 -5.42 10.47
CA CYS A 321 8.88 -5.02 10.25
C CYS A 321 9.02 -4.06 9.05
N ALA A 322 10.03 -3.20 9.07
CA ALA A 322 10.37 -2.32 7.96
C ALA A 322 11.90 -2.20 7.85
N PRO A 323 12.44 -1.68 6.73
CA PRO A 323 13.88 -1.45 6.61
C PRO A 323 14.41 -0.65 7.80
N GLY A 324 15.54 -1.05 8.40
CA GLY A 324 16.07 -0.41 9.60
C GLY A 324 17.59 -0.36 9.69
N TYR A 325 18.30 -0.83 8.67
CA TYR A 325 19.75 -0.88 8.64
C TYR A 325 20.29 -0.03 7.50
N ASN A 326 21.14 0.96 7.81
CA ASN A 326 21.81 1.82 6.84
C ASN A 326 20.85 2.63 5.94
N LEU A 327 19.84 3.26 6.55
CA LEU A 327 18.91 4.12 5.83
C LEU A 327 19.50 5.51 5.65
N TYR A 328 19.54 5.97 4.39
CA TYR A 328 19.95 7.32 4.04
C TYR A 328 18.79 8.31 4.27
N THR A 329 19.01 9.34 5.09
CA THR A 329 18.00 10.31 5.52
C THR A 329 18.60 11.70 5.75
N THR A 330 17.78 12.69 6.08
CA THR A 330 18.19 14.04 6.49
C THR A 330 19.07 14.01 7.73
N ASP A 331 20.06 14.90 7.82
CA ASP A 331 20.97 15.11 8.95
C ASP A 331 20.90 16.58 9.39
N LEU A 332 21.58 16.94 10.46
CA LEU A 332 21.75 18.34 10.78
C LEU A 332 22.63 19.04 9.73
N MET A 333 22.36 20.30 9.49
CA MET A 333 23.00 21.06 8.43
C MET A 333 24.48 21.34 8.72
N GLY A 334 25.32 21.16 7.70
CA GLY A 334 26.74 21.47 7.75
C GLY A 334 27.49 20.71 8.86
N SER A 335 28.36 21.41 9.61
CA SER A 335 29.22 20.77 10.62
C SER A 335 28.50 20.35 11.90
N ALA A 336 27.21 20.65 12.03
CA ALA A 336 26.39 20.20 13.16
C ALA A 336 25.94 18.74 12.98
N GLY A 337 25.91 18.25 11.73
CA GLY A 337 25.51 16.90 11.39
C GLY A 337 26.54 15.83 11.75
N THR A 338 26.09 14.58 11.61
CA THR A 338 26.95 13.38 11.71
C THR A 338 27.84 13.18 10.48
N SER A 339 27.57 13.91 9.40
CA SER A 339 28.39 13.94 8.19
C SER A 339 28.71 15.37 7.75
N SER A 340 29.55 15.53 6.72
CA SER A 340 29.91 16.86 6.19
C SER A 340 28.81 17.52 5.36
N GLY A 341 27.67 16.87 5.16
CA GLY A 341 26.51 17.37 4.43
C GLY A 341 25.23 17.25 5.24
N ASN A 342 24.11 17.66 4.65
CA ASN A 342 22.80 17.72 5.32
C ASN A 342 22.07 16.36 5.31
N TYR A 343 22.75 15.28 4.96
CA TYR A 343 22.16 13.93 4.84
C TYR A 343 23.17 12.89 5.29
N SER A 344 22.70 11.86 5.96
CA SER A 344 23.55 10.79 6.50
C SER A 344 22.82 9.45 6.49
N SER A 345 23.55 8.39 6.85
CA SER A 345 22.95 7.07 7.04
C SER A 345 22.85 6.72 8.51
N GLY A 346 21.79 6.02 8.90
CA GLY A 346 21.65 5.49 10.25
C GLY A 346 20.91 4.17 10.31
N TRP A 347 20.70 3.67 11.52
CA TRP A 347 20.15 2.34 11.75
C TRP A 347 19.47 2.24 13.12
N GLY A 348 18.58 1.27 13.24
CA GLY A 348 17.79 1.00 14.44
C GLY A 348 16.32 0.79 14.11
N THR A 349 15.57 0.23 15.05
CA THR A 349 14.09 0.22 14.93
C THR A 349 13.51 1.64 14.89
N SER A 350 14.26 2.63 15.40
CA SER A 350 13.93 4.06 15.29
C SER A 350 13.97 4.60 13.85
N TYR A 351 14.57 3.87 12.91
CA TYR A 351 14.59 4.16 11.48
C TYR A 351 13.50 3.36 10.72
N SER A 352 13.03 2.25 11.30
CA SER A 352 11.93 1.45 10.77
C SER A 352 10.56 2.06 11.09
N ALA A 353 10.34 2.46 12.34
CA ALA A 353 9.10 3.08 12.80
C ALA A 353 8.62 4.29 11.97
N PRO A 354 9.47 5.28 11.62
CA PRO A 354 9.01 6.45 10.85
C PRO A 354 8.50 6.10 9.45
N GLN A 355 9.06 5.08 8.79
CA GLN A 355 8.52 4.64 7.50
C GLN A 355 7.10 4.08 7.66
N VAL A 356 6.85 3.32 8.72
CA VAL A 356 5.51 2.81 9.02
C VAL A 356 4.55 3.96 9.35
N ALA A 357 4.97 4.91 10.18
CA ALA A 357 4.16 6.09 10.51
C ALA A 357 3.81 6.92 9.27
N GLY A 358 4.78 7.16 8.39
CA GLY A 358 4.54 7.86 7.12
C GLY A 358 3.52 7.13 6.24
N VAL A 359 3.59 5.79 6.15
CA VAL A 359 2.58 4.99 5.41
C VAL A 359 1.19 5.07 6.05
N VAL A 360 1.08 5.06 7.39
CA VAL A 360 -0.21 5.29 8.05
C VAL A 360 -0.77 6.68 7.71
N GLY A 361 0.08 7.71 7.66
CA GLY A 361 -0.32 9.04 7.17
C GLY A 361 -0.82 9.04 5.72
N VAL A 362 -0.20 8.24 4.85
CA VAL A 362 -0.66 8.03 3.46
C VAL A 362 -2.01 7.32 3.42
N ILE A 363 -2.24 6.30 4.27
CA ILE A 363 -3.55 5.62 4.37
C ILE A 363 -4.65 6.63 4.71
N PHE A 364 -4.44 7.50 5.71
CA PHE A 364 -5.42 8.54 6.05
C PHE A 364 -5.54 9.66 5.01
N THR A 365 -4.47 9.96 4.28
CA THR A 365 -4.52 10.88 3.12
C THR A 365 -5.50 10.39 2.06
N ILE A 366 -5.48 9.08 1.78
CA ILE A 366 -6.37 8.44 0.80
C ILE A 366 -7.79 8.32 1.35
N ASN A 367 -7.93 7.86 2.59
CA ASN A 367 -9.22 7.70 3.24
C ASN A 367 -9.24 8.36 4.64
N PRO A 368 -9.59 9.65 4.74
CA PRO A 368 -9.60 10.37 6.00
C PRO A 368 -10.69 9.90 6.97
N CYS A 369 -11.69 9.14 6.48
CA CYS A 369 -12.83 8.68 7.27
C CYS A 369 -12.58 7.36 8.01
N LEU A 370 -11.43 6.72 7.79
CA LEU A 370 -11.08 5.50 8.51
C LEU A 370 -10.95 5.78 10.00
N THR A 371 -11.39 4.83 10.81
CA THR A 371 -10.98 4.71 12.21
C THR A 371 -9.50 4.29 12.31
N ALA A 372 -8.88 4.50 13.48
CA ALA A 372 -7.53 4.06 13.77
C ALA A 372 -7.39 2.54 13.58
N ASP A 373 -8.38 1.78 14.03
CA ASP A 373 -8.44 0.32 13.82
C ASP A 373 -8.48 -0.07 12.35
N GLU A 374 -9.31 0.58 11.53
CA GLU A 374 -9.38 0.27 10.10
C GLU A 374 -8.08 0.59 9.37
N ALA A 375 -7.42 1.70 9.72
CA ALA A 375 -6.12 2.04 9.16
C ALA A 375 -5.02 1.05 9.56
N VAL A 376 -4.98 0.65 10.84
CA VAL A 376 -4.06 -0.40 11.34
C VAL A 376 -4.36 -1.72 10.62
N ASN A 377 -5.62 -2.09 10.45
CA ASN A 377 -6.00 -3.32 9.74
C ASN A 377 -5.61 -3.28 8.27
N ILE A 378 -5.77 -2.15 7.58
CA ILE A 378 -5.29 -1.97 6.20
C ILE A 378 -3.78 -2.17 6.14
N LEU A 379 -3.03 -1.53 7.03
CA LEU A 379 -1.57 -1.64 7.09
C LEU A 379 -1.11 -3.09 7.31
N LEU A 380 -1.58 -3.73 8.38
CA LEU A 380 -1.09 -5.04 8.81
C LEU A 380 -1.51 -6.18 7.85
N ASN A 381 -2.69 -6.07 7.23
CA ASN A 381 -3.14 -7.04 6.22
C ASN A 381 -2.48 -6.87 4.85
N SER A 382 -1.74 -5.77 4.65
CA SER A 382 -1.05 -5.48 3.39
C SER A 382 0.44 -5.84 3.42
N THR A 383 0.94 -6.38 4.53
CA THR A 383 2.36 -6.72 4.69
C THR A 383 2.80 -7.85 3.76
N ASP A 384 4.09 -7.83 3.37
CA ASP A 384 4.75 -8.91 2.65
C ASP A 384 5.35 -9.91 3.64
N ASN A 385 4.77 -11.10 3.72
CA ASN A 385 5.22 -12.17 4.62
C ASN A 385 6.28 -13.10 4.00
N SER A 386 6.73 -12.85 2.77
CA SER A 386 7.73 -13.68 2.08
C SER A 386 9.07 -13.72 2.80
N LEU A 387 9.36 -12.75 3.67
CA LEU A 387 10.56 -12.77 4.52
C LEU A 387 10.66 -14.04 5.38
N TYR A 388 9.53 -14.63 5.78
CA TYR A 388 9.52 -15.85 6.59
C TYR A 388 9.92 -17.10 5.80
N GLY A 389 9.98 -17.03 4.47
CA GLY A 389 10.53 -18.07 3.62
C GLY A 389 12.06 -18.05 3.52
N LYS A 390 12.73 -17.04 4.09
CA LYS A 390 14.20 -16.92 4.03
C LYS A 390 14.86 -17.78 5.10
N PRO A 391 15.88 -18.59 4.76
CA PRO A 391 16.62 -19.39 5.75
C PRO A 391 17.17 -18.57 6.91
N GLU A 392 17.63 -17.34 6.63
CA GLU A 392 18.20 -16.42 7.63
C GLU A 392 17.16 -15.96 8.66
N ASN A 393 15.87 -16.02 8.32
CA ASN A 393 14.79 -15.63 9.23
C ASN A 393 14.12 -16.82 9.94
N ALA A 394 14.61 -18.05 9.73
CA ALA A 394 14.04 -19.24 10.38
C ALA A 394 13.93 -19.12 11.92
N PRO A 395 14.90 -18.49 12.65
CA PRO A 395 14.78 -18.30 14.10
C PRO A 395 13.69 -17.31 14.53
N TYR A 396 13.17 -16.49 13.60
CA TYR A 396 12.32 -15.34 13.90
C TYR A 396 10.90 -15.49 13.36
N ILE A 397 10.51 -16.69 12.92
CA ILE A 397 9.16 -16.97 12.42
C ILE A 397 8.12 -16.60 13.48
N GLY A 398 7.24 -15.65 13.14
CA GLY A 398 6.20 -15.15 14.04
C GLY A 398 6.66 -14.09 15.06
N LEU A 399 7.94 -13.69 15.04
CA LEU A 399 8.51 -12.68 15.95
C LEU A 399 8.81 -11.34 15.24
N LEU A 400 8.55 -11.25 13.94
CA LEU A 400 8.73 -10.04 13.11
C LEU A 400 7.39 -9.45 12.67
N GLY A 401 6.32 -9.76 13.41
CA GLY A 401 4.96 -9.32 13.12
C GLY A 401 4.33 -10.00 11.90
N LYS A 402 3.40 -9.31 11.25
CA LYS A 402 2.64 -9.85 10.10
C LYS A 402 3.47 -9.98 8.83
N GLY A 403 4.53 -9.19 8.70
CA GLY A 403 5.42 -9.19 7.56
C GLY A 403 6.17 -7.87 7.42
N ARG A 404 6.89 -7.71 6.31
CA ARG A 404 7.51 -6.44 5.93
C ARG A 404 6.45 -5.45 5.46
N LEU A 405 6.63 -4.18 5.79
CA LEU A 405 5.95 -3.05 5.16
C LEU A 405 5.95 -3.16 3.63
N ASP A 406 4.77 -3.04 3.03
CA ASP A 406 4.54 -2.94 1.59
C ASP A 406 3.55 -1.79 1.37
N ILE A 407 4.07 -0.62 1.01
CA ILE A 407 3.24 0.59 0.86
C ILE A 407 2.34 0.48 -0.36
N GLU A 408 2.74 -0.21 -1.43
CA GLU A 408 1.91 -0.38 -2.63
C GLU A 408 0.62 -1.14 -2.30
N ALA A 409 0.75 -2.26 -1.57
CA ALA A 409 -0.40 -3.04 -1.13
C ALA A 409 -1.30 -2.25 -0.18
N ALA A 410 -0.71 -1.54 0.80
CA ALA A 410 -1.45 -0.73 1.77
C ALA A 410 -2.24 0.41 1.09
N VAL A 411 -1.60 1.10 0.15
CA VAL A 411 -2.22 2.18 -0.63
C VAL A 411 -3.34 1.66 -1.51
N LYS A 412 -3.19 0.51 -2.17
CA LYS A 412 -4.26 -0.10 -2.97
C LYS A 412 -5.46 -0.48 -2.10
N ALA A 413 -5.23 -1.04 -0.92
CA ALA A 413 -6.29 -1.36 0.03
C ALA A 413 -7.00 -0.09 0.56
N ALA A 414 -6.24 0.98 0.85
CA ALA A 414 -6.80 2.27 1.23
C ALA A 414 -7.66 2.87 0.09
N VAL A 415 -7.18 2.82 -1.14
CA VAL A 415 -7.91 3.28 -2.34
C VAL A 415 -9.21 2.52 -2.51
N GLU A 416 -9.18 1.20 -2.35
CA GLU A 416 -10.39 0.37 -2.41
C GLU A 416 -11.39 0.77 -1.33
N SER A 417 -10.94 0.99 -0.10
CA SER A 417 -11.80 1.46 1.01
C SER A 417 -12.39 2.86 0.78
N ALA A 418 -11.72 3.69 -0.02
CA ALA A 418 -12.09 5.07 -0.32
C ALA A 418 -12.89 5.22 -1.63
N THR A 419 -13.07 4.11 -2.37
CA THR A 419 -13.75 4.10 -3.67
C THR A 419 -15.20 3.67 -3.51
N LEU A 420 -16.12 4.49 -4.02
CA LEU A 420 -17.54 4.15 -4.06
C LEU A 420 -17.86 3.41 -5.36
N TYR A 421 -18.56 2.28 -5.24
CA TYR A 421 -19.00 1.47 -6.38
C TYR A 421 -20.51 1.58 -6.58
N LEU A 422 -20.95 2.12 -7.71
CA LEU A 422 -22.34 2.19 -8.13
C LEU A 422 -22.59 1.14 -9.22
N GLU A 423 -23.13 -0.02 -8.84
CA GLU A 423 -23.31 -1.14 -9.77
C GLU A 423 -24.78 -1.59 -9.90
N ASN A 424 -25.21 -1.87 -11.13
CA ASN A 424 -26.47 -2.58 -11.44
C ASN A 424 -27.74 -1.99 -10.80
N GLN A 425 -27.90 -0.67 -10.89
CA GLN A 425 -29.01 0.03 -10.23
C GLN A 425 -29.70 1.06 -11.11
N THR A 426 -30.97 1.30 -10.81
CA THR A 426 -31.77 2.38 -11.39
C THR A 426 -32.06 3.41 -10.33
N ILE A 427 -31.57 4.64 -10.52
CA ILE A 427 -31.73 5.74 -9.58
C ILE A 427 -32.88 6.61 -10.07
N SER A 428 -33.93 6.72 -9.25
CA SER A 428 -35.17 7.43 -9.59
C SER A 428 -35.46 8.65 -8.71
N ASN A 429 -34.59 8.94 -7.74
CA ASN A 429 -34.70 10.08 -6.82
C ASN A 429 -33.40 10.88 -6.84
N ASN A 430 -33.45 12.15 -6.43
CA ASN A 430 -32.26 12.97 -6.26
C ASN A 430 -31.32 12.34 -5.22
N GLN A 431 -30.03 12.27 -5.52
CA GLN A 431 -29.00 11.69 -4.64
C GLN A 431 -27.66 12.40 -4.84
N ASN A 432 -26.91 12.52 -3.74
CA ASN A 432 -25.53 12.96 -3.76
C ASN A 432 -24.66 11.78 -3.32
N TYR A 433 -23.72 11.40 -4.17
CA TYR A 433 -22.75 10.35 -3.89
C TYR A 433 -21.38 10.99 -3.66
N ASN A 434 -20.79 10.72 -2.50
CA ASN A 434 -19.47 11.21 -2.14
C ASN A 434 -18.51 10.02 -2.02
N ALA A 435 -17.27 10.18 -2.49
CA ALA A 435 -16.21 9.19 -2.27
C ALA A 435 -14.87 9.87 -1.96
N ASN A 436 -14.10 9.29 -1.04
CA ASN A 436 -12.80 9.80 -0.60
C ASN A 436 -11.73 9.77 -1.69
N TYR A 437 -11.86 8.86 -2.64
CA TYR A 437 -10.89 8.69 -3.70
C TYR A 437 -11.52 8.69 -5.09
N ALA A 438 -12.36 7.70 -5.40
CA ALA A 438 -12.96 7.56 -6.72
C ALA A 438 -14.41 7.09 -6.65
N ILE A 439 -15.20 7.37 -7.70
CA ILE A 439 -16.51 6.76 -7.91
C ILE A 439 -16.45 5.90 -9.15
N LYS A 440 -16.72 4.60 -9.03
CA LYS A 440 -16.78 3.67 -10.16
C LYS A 440 -18.21 3.28 -10.43
N ILE A 441 -18.68 3.56 -11.65
CA ILE A 441 -20.05 3.34 -12.07
C ILE A 441 -20.08 2.22 -13.10
N ASN A 442 -21.01 1.28 -12.92
CA ASN A 442 -21.17 0.15 -13.82
C ASN A 442 -22.65 -0.23 -13.96
N ASN A 443 -23.19 -0.18 -15.17
CA ASN A 443 -24.58 -0.56 -15.47
C ASN A 443 -25.60 0.20 -14.58
N VAL A 444 -25.62 1.54 -14.69
CA VAL A 444 -26.51 2.42 -13.91
C VAL A 444 -27.40 3.24 -14.83
N THR A 445 -28.69 3.31 -14.49
CA THR A 445 -29.67 4.15 -15.18
C THR A 445 -30.22 5.22 -14.23
N ILE A 446 -30.19 6.49 -14.63
CA ILE A 446 -30.81 7.60 -13.91
C ILE A 446 -32.12 7.95 -14.61
N GLN A 447 -33.24 8.03 -13.88
CA GLN A 447 -34.57 8.27 -14.46
C GLN A 447 -35.50 9.08 -13.54
N ASN A 448 -36.75 9.28 -13.97
CA ASN A 448 -37.82 9.95 -13.21
C ASN A 448 -37.48 11.37 -12.75
N ASN A 449 -36.77 12.14 -13.59
CA ASN A 449 -36.31 13.49 -13.29
C ASN A 449 -35.35 13.58 -12.10
N ALA A 450 -34.64 12.49 -11.79
CA ALA A 450 -33.64 12.48 -10.73
C ALA A 450 -32.44 13.36 -11.09
N ASN A 451 -31.96 14.13 -10.11
CA ASN A 451 -30.73 14.91 -10.19
C ASN A 451 -29.66 14.25 -9.32
N ILE A 452 -28.59 13.78 -9.96
CA ILE A 452 -27.49 13.07 -9.30
C ILE A 452 -26.24 13.94 -9.28
N ILE A 453 -25.60 14.03 -8.12
CA ILE A 453 -24.29 14.68 -7.96
C ILE A 453 -23.29 13.61 -7.53
N LEU A 454 -22.20 13.50 -8.28
CA LEU A 454 -21.05 12.65 -7.94
C LEU A 454 -19.91 13.56 -7.51
N LYS A 455 -19.45 13.41 -6.28
CA LYS A 455 -18.38 14.24 -5.72
C LYS A 455 -17.24 13.36 -5.22
N THR A 456 -16.03 13.64 -5.68
CA THR A 456 -14.85 12.85 -5.33
C THR A 456 -13.56 13.65 -5.48
N ARG A 457 -12.44 13.12 -4.96
CA ARG A 457 -11.13 13.79 -5.02
C ARG A 457 -10.31 13.47 -6.26
N LYS A 458 -10.42 12.24 -6.79
CA LYS A 458 -9.52 11.78 -7.85
C LYS A 458 -10.20 11.63 -9.20
N GLU A 459 -11.25 10.81 -9.27
CA GLU A 459 -11.85 10.46 -10.55
C GLU A 459 -13.25 9.85 -10.41
N VAL A 460 -14.04 9.99 -11.47
CA VAL A 460 -15.24 9.19 -11.71
C VAL A 460 -14.99 8.32 -12.94
N ASP A 461 -15.02 7.01 -12.77
CA ASP A 461 -14.85 6.04 -13.85
C ASP A 461 -16.21 5.40 -14.20
N ILE A 462 -16.69 5.66 -15.40
CA ILE A 462 -17.98 5.15 -15.90
C ILE A 462 -17.69 4.01 -16.89
N ASN A 463 -17.86 2.78 -16.41
CA ASN A 463 -17.72 1.57 -17.18
C ASN A 463 -19.09 1.04 -17.63
N SER A 464 -19.20 0.51 -18.86
CA SER A 464 -20.40 -0.14 -19.41
C SER A 464 -21.65 0.76 -19.67
N ALA A 465 -22.85 0.17 -19.69
CA ALA A 465 -24.12 0.81 -20.06
C ALA A 465 -24.57 1.79 -18.96
N PHE A 466 -24.09 3.03 -19.03
CA PHE A 466 -24.57 4.15 -18.24
C PHE A 466 -25.60 4.96 -19.04
N GLU A 467 -26.78 5.20 -18.46
CA GLU A 467 -27.86 5.93 -19.13
C GLU A 467 -28.47 6.99 -18.22
N VAL A 468 -28.69 8.20 -18.76
CA VAL A 468 -29.47 9.26 -18.12
C VAL A 468 -30.72 9.48 -18.96
N LYS A 469 -31.88 9.09 -18.44
CA LYS A 469 -33.17 9.22 -19.13
C LYS A 469 -33.60 10.69 -19.18
N LEU A 470 -34.37 11.02 -20.20
CA LEU A 470 -34.92 12.36 -20.43
C LEU A 470 -35.56 12.93 -19.15
N GLY A 471 -35.21 14.19 -18.84
CA GLY A 471 -35.67 14.91 -17.64
C GLY A 471 -34.80 14.72 -16.41
N SER A 472 -33.90 13.73 -16.40
CA SER A 472 -32.94 13.50 -15.31
C SER A 472 -31.59 14.15 -15.60
N SER A 473 -30.75 14.36 -14.58
CA SER A 473 -29.44 14.99 -14.72
C SER A 473 -28.35 14.30 -13.90
N LEU A 474 -27.10 14.44 -14.38
CA LEU A 474 -25.88 14.02 -13.71
C LEU A 474 -24.91 15.21 -13.66
N MET A 475 -24.42 15.53 -12.48
CA MET A 475 -23.29 16.44 -12.25
C MET A 475 -22.12 15.65 -11.68
N VAL A 476 -20.92 15.92 -12.19
CA VAL A 476 -19.67 15.32 -11.73
C VAL A 476 -18.76 16.43 -11.22
N ASP A 477 -18.37 16.33 -9.95
CA ASP A 477 -17.47 17.22 -9.24
C ASP A 477 -16.23 16.40 -8.81
N VAL A 478 -15.13 16.62 -9.52
CA VAL A 478 -13.83 16.01 -9.21
C VAL A 478 -12.87 17.13 -8.86
N ASP A 479 -12.63 17.31 -7.57
CA ASP A 479 -11.71 18.30 -7.04
C ASP A 479 -10.95 17.69 -5.86
N ILE A 480 -9.63 17.82 -5.89
CA ILE A 480 -8.73 17.30 -4.86
C ILE A 480 -9.01 17.89 -3.47
N ASN A 481 -9.59 19.10 -3.43
CA ASN A 481 -9.95 19.83 -2.22
C ASN A 481 -11.38 19.55 -1.77
N ASN A 482 -12.09 18.62 -2.41
CA ASN A 482 -13.43 18.27 -1.98
C ASN A 482 -13.43 17.84 -0.51
N THR A 483 -14.15 18.62 0.32
CA THR A 483 -14.49 18.27 1.69
C THR A 483 -15.44 17.09 1.66
N ILE A 484 -15.11 16.05 2.41
CA ILE A 484 -15.88 14.82 2.43
C ILE A 484 -16.37 14.59 3.84
N ASP A 485 -17.68 14.38 3.94
CA ASP A 485 -18.37 14.11 5.17
C ASP A 485 -18.18 12.63 5.51
N CYS A 486 -17.61 12.35 6.67
CA CYS A 486 -17.33 10.99 7.14
C CYS A 486 -18.54 10.35 7.85
N GLN A 487 -19.75 10.79 7.51
CA GLN A 487 -21.03 10.32 8.07
C GLN A 487 -21.43 8.93 7.58
#